data_AF-M6HHV5-F1
#
_entry.id   AF-M6HHV5-F1
#
_cell.length_a   1.000
_cell.length_b   1.000
_cell.length_c   1.000
_cell.angle_alpha   90.00
_cell.angle_beta   90.00
_cell.angle_gamma   90.00
#
_symmetry.space_group_name_H-M   'P 1'
#
loop_
_entity.id
_entity.type
_entity.pdbx_description
1 polymer ?
#
loop_
_entity_poly.entity_id
_entity_poly.type
_entity_poly.pdbx_seq_one_letter_code
_entity_poly.pdbx_strand_id
1 'polypeptide(L)'
;MYAFIFWSTQSPKFVAIHSGWKGTLAGITEKTLKRSFSDSILKEGSLVGYLGPYASGLRYEVGEDVASLFRKEFSDCLRRDKEGKILLDLESFLKFRLEKNGIRVLLQSDKICTLEENSDFFSHRKKEVGRNLNLIWKEG
;
A
#
# COMPACT_ATOMS: atom_id res chain seq x y z
N MET A 1 -6.34 4.78 3.36
CA MET A 1 -6.64 3.54 2.61
C MET A 1 -5.51 3.34 1.61
N TYR A 2 -5.14 2.12 1.22
CA TYR A 2 -4.21 1.92 0.10
C TYR A 2 -4.92 1.14 -1.00
N ALA A 3 -4.77 1.60 -2.23
CA ALA A 3 -5.17 0.91 -3.44
C ALA A 3 -3.92 0.71 -4.28
N PHE A 4 -3.57 -0.55 -4.52
CA PHE A 4 -2.41 -0.91 -5.31
C PHE A 4 -2.86 -1.51 -6.63
N ILE A 5 -2.18 -1.13 -7.69
CA ILE A 5 -2.31 -1.73 -9.00
C ILE A 5 -0.97 -2.35 -9.36
N PHE A 6 -0.96 -3.58 -9.86
CA PHE A 6 0.26 -4.25 -10.31
C PHE A 6 0.07 -4.86 -11.69
N TRP A 7 1.12 -4.78 -12.51
CA TRP A 7 1.17 -5.38 -13.83
C TRP A 7 2.62 -5.71 -14.23
N SER A 8 2.80 -6.43 -15.33
CA SER A 8 4.10 -6.66 -15.93
C SER A 8 3.97 -6.61 -17.46
N THR A 9 4.97 -6.08 -18.15
CA THR A 9 5.00 -6.12 -19.63
C THR A 9 5.20 -7.54 -20.17
N GLN A 10 5.64 -8.48 -19.33
CA GLN A 10 5.83 -9.89 -19.67
C GLN A 10 4.56 -10.74 -19.46
N SER A 11 3.44 -10.13 -19.05
CA SER A 11 2.19 -10.82 -18.79
C SER A 11 0.98 -9.97 -19.19
N PRO A 12 -0.09 -10.56 -19.75
CA PRO A 12 -1.33 -9.82 -19.97
C PRO A 12 -2.11 -9.54 -18.66
N LYS A 13 -1.64 -10.06 -17.52
CA LYS A 13 -2.33 -9.96 -16.24
C LYS A 13 -2.03 -8.65 -15.54
N PHE A 14 -3.08 -8.08 -14.94
CA PHE A 14 -3.00 -6.99 -13.99
C PHE A 14 -3.89 -7.28 -12.79
N VAL A 15 -3.55 -6.72 -11.64
CA VAL A 15 -4.33 -6.86 -10.41
C VAL A 15 -4.54 -5.51 -9.75
N ALA A 16 -5.74 -5.30 -9.22
CA ALA A 16 -6.06 -4.20 -8.33
C ALA A 16 -6.32 -4.76 -6.93
N ILE A 17 -5.67 -4.20 -5.92
CA ILE A 17 -5.69 -4.69 -4.55
C ILE A 17 -6.09 -3.55 -3.63
N HIS A 18 -7.22 -3.73 -2.94
CA HIS A 18 -7.60 -2.87 -1.84
C HIS A 18 -6.98 -3.39 -0.53
N SER A 19 -6.14 -2.58 0.12
CA SER A 19 -5.49 -2.96 1.37
C SER A 19 -5.54 -1.83 2.40
N GLY A 20 -6.41 -1.97 3.40
CA GLY A 20 -6.28 -1.24 4.67
C GLY A 20 -5.21 -1.88 5.56
N TRP A 21 -4.97 -1.32 6.76
CA TRP A 21 -3.96 -1.85 7.69
C TRP A 21 -4.18 -3.34 8.01
N LYS A 22 -5.45 -3.79 8.18
CA LYS A 22 -5.78 -5.20 8.40
C LYS A 22 -5.37 -6.08 7.22
N GLY A 23 -5.65 -5.64 6.00
CA GLY A 23 -5.30 -6.37 4.77
C GLY A 23 -3.79 -6.45 4.58
N THR A 24 -3.09 -5.34 4.86
CA THR A 24 -1.64 -5.26 4.77
C THR A 24 -0.99 -6.17 5.81
N LEU A 25 -1.52 -6.23 7.03
CA LEU A 25 -1.04 -7.15 8.07
C LEU A 25 -1.36 -8.61 7.74
N ALA A 26 -2.53 -8.89 7.13
CA ALA A 26 -2.93 -10.23 6.68
C ALA A 26 -2.18 -10.71 5.42
N GLY A 27 -1.38 -9.85 4.79
CA GLY A 27 -0.54 -10.19 3.65
C GLY A 27 -1.29 -10.32 2.32
N ILE A 28 -2.38 -9.56 2.14
CA ILE A 28 -3.21 -9.69 0.93
C ILE A 28 -2.42 -9.37 -0.34
N THR A 29 -1.48 -8.42 -0.28
CA THR A 29 -0.70 -7.99 -1.43
C THR A 29 0.21 -9.10 -1.94
N GLU A 30 1.10 -9.65 -1.11
CA GLU A 30 2.00 -10.72 -1.56
C GLU A 30 1.25 -12.01 -1.91
N LYS A 31 0.14 -12.33 -1.23
CA LYS A 31 -0.71 -13.48 -1.58
C LYS A 31 -1.29 -13.32 -2.99
N THR A 32 -1.79 -12.13 -3.30
CA THR A 32 -2.37 -11.84 -4.61
C THR A 32 -1.30 -11.87 -5.69
N LEU A 33 -0.13 -11.29 -5.44
CA LEU A 33 0.99 -11.27 -6.39
C LEU A 33 1.49 -12.69 -6.70
N LYS A 34 1.73 -13.52 -5.67
CA LYS A 34 2.13 -14.93 -5.81
C LYS A 34 1.09 -15.78 -6.53
N ARG A 35 -0.20 -15.43 -6.43
CA ARG A 35 -1.28 -16.12 -7.15
C ARG A 35 -1.37 -15.70 -8.61
N SER A 36 -0.97 -14.47 -8.93
CA SER A 36 -1.27 -13.86 -10.23
C SER A 36 -0.10 -13.96 -11.20
N PHE A 37 1.13 -13.84 -10.71
CA PHE A 37 2.35 -13.79 -11.52
C PHE A 37 3.24 -15.00 -11.25
N SER A 38 4.06 -15.37 -12.23
CA SER A 38 5.07 -16.42 -12.08
C SER A 38 6.24 -15.95 -11.21
N ASP A 39 6.97 -16.90 -10.63
CA ASP A 39 8.19 -16.63 -9.86
C ASP A 39 9.23 -15.83 -10.65
N SER A 40 9.35 -16.05 -11.97
CA SER A 40 10.23 -15.27 -12.84
C SER A 40 9.88 -13.79 -12.81
N ILE A 41 8.61 -13.43 -13.07
CA ILE A 41 8.12 -12.05 -13.04
C ILE A 41 8.34 -11.42 -11.66
N LEU A 42 8.06 -12.16 -10.59
CA LEU A 42 8.19 -11.66 -9.22
C LEU A 42 9.65 -11.42 -8.80
N LYS A 43 10.63 -12.11 -9.38
CA LYS A 43 12.04 -12.04 -8.96
C LYS A 43 12.94 -11.27 -9.92
N GLU A 44 12.58 -11.17 -11.20
CA GLU A 44 13.38 -10.50 -12.22
C GLU A 44 13.20 -8.97 -12.24
N GLY A 45 12.26 -8.44 -11.45
CA GLY A 45 12.01 -6.99 -11.38
C GLY A 45 11.18 -6.46 -12.56
N SER A 46 10.50 -7.33 -13.30
CA SER A 46 9.59 -6.96 -14.38
C SER A 46 8.17 -6.62 -13.89
N LEU A 47 7.92 -6.73 -12.59
CA LEU A 47 6.68 -6.32 -11.94
C LEU A 47 6.72 -4.81 -11.65
N VAL A 48 5.71 -4.09 -12.14
CA VAL A 48 5.48 -2.69 -11.82
C VAL A 48 4.28 -2.60 -10.88
N GLY A 49 4.38 -1.75 -9.87
CA GLY A 49 3.29 -1.43 -8.96
C GLY A 49 3.03 0.06 -8.95
N TYR A 50 1.77 0.46 -8.91
CA TYR A 50 1.36 1.85 -8.70
C TYR A 50 0.46 1.92 -7.46
N LEU A 51 0.81 2.83 -6.56
CA LEU A 51 0.03 3.18 -5.39
C LEU A 51 -0.72 4.49 -5.66
N GLY A 52 -2.04 4.38 -5.79
CA GLY A 52 -2.92 5.55 -5.89
C GLY A 52 -3.02 6.33 -4.58
N PRO A 53 -3.80 7.41 -4.53
CA PRO A 53 -3.95 8.28 -3.36
C PRO A 53 -4.24 7.49 -2.08
N TYR A 54 -3.48 7.79 -1.03
CA TYR A 54 -3.48 6.97 0.18
C TYR A 54 -3.38 7.77 1.48
N ALA A 55 -3.60 7.08 2.59
CA ALA A 55 -3.35 7.66 3.91
C ALA A 55 -1.85 7.58 4.21
N SER A 56 -1.10 8.62 3.85
CA SER A 56 0.36 8.65 4.00
C SER A 56 0.79 8.45 5.45
N GLY A 57 1.92 7.78 5.64
CA GLY A 57 2.56 7.65 6.95
C GLY A 57 2.88 8.98 7.62
N LEU A 58 2.87 10.10 6.88
CA LEU A 58 3.07 11.45 7.44
C LEU A 58 1.89 11.92 8.29
N ARG A 59 0.70 11.32 8.10
CA ARG A 59 -0.54 11.74 8.77
C ARG A 59 -1.36 10.58 9.32
N TYR A 60 -1.02 9.33 9.01
CA TYR A 60 -1.86 8.20 9.35
C TYR A 60 -1.70 7.75 10.80
N GLU A 61 -2.43 8.43 11.69
CA GLU A 61 -2.47 8.14 13.12
C GLU A 61 -3.17 6.81 13.44
N VAL A 62 -2.54 6.03 14.31
CA VAL A 62 -3.07 4.77 14.85
C VAL A 62 -2.89 4.71 16.37
N GLY A 63 -3.76 3.94 17.02
CA GLY A 63 -3.60 3.60 18.43
C GLY A 63 -2.48 2.60 18.67
N GLU A 64 -2.09 2.44 19.94
CA GLU A 64 -1.07 1.47 20.34
C GLU A 64 -1.49 0.01 20.06
N ASP A 65 -2.80 -0.27 20.09
CA ASP A 65 -3.38 -1.56 19.72
C ASP A 65 -2.99 -1.98 18.29
N VAL A 66 -3.07 -1.05 17.33
CA VAL A 66 -2.65 -1.30 15.95
C VAL A 66 -1.13 -1.22 15.83
N ALA A 67 -0.48 -0.21 16.43
CA ALA A 67 0.96 -0.01 16.32
C ALA A 67 1.76 -1.24 16.80
N SER A 68 1.35 -1.84 17.91
CA SER A 68 2.02 -3.03 18.47
C SER A 68 2.05 -4.22 17.50
N LEU A 69 1.07 -4.35 16.60
CA LEU A 69 1.02 -5.42 15.60
C LEU A 69 2.11 -5.23 14.54
N PHE A 70 2.30 -4.00 14.06
CA PHE A 70 3.32 -3.67 13.06
C PHE A 70 4.72 -3.68 13.67
N ARG A 71 4.86 -3.22 14.92
CA ARG A 71 6.14 -3.19 15.64
C ARG A 71 6.78 -4.57 15.79
N LYS A 72 5.96 -5.63 15.88
CA LYS A 72 6.43 -7.03 15.98
C LYS A 72 7.18 -7.49 14.74
N GLU A 73 6.88 -6.92 13.57
CA GLU A 73 7.46 -7.37 12.31
C GLU A 73 8.43 -6.36 11.70
N PHE A 74 8.12 -5.06 11.78
CA PHE A 74 8.97 -3.99 11.25
C PHE A 74 8.69 -2.68 11.97
N SER A 75 9.57 -2.29 12.90
CA SER A 75 9.42 -1.07 13.71
C SER A 75 9.50 0.21 12.88
N ASP A 76 10.27 0.22 11.80
CA ASP A 76 10.62 1.45 11.07
C ASP A 76 9.44 1.99 10.24
N CYS A 77 8.36 1.22 10.13
CA CYS A 77 7.09 1.75 9.62
C CYS A 77 6.31 2.59 10.63
N LEU A 78 6.79 2.71 11.87
CA LEU A 78 6.15 3.51 12.91
C LEU A 78 7.04 4.71 13.24
N ARG A 79 6.41 5.86 13.40
CA ARG A 79 7.07 7.06 13.95
C ARG A 79 6.17 7.77 14.93
N ARG A 80 6.75 8.60 15.78
CA ARG A 80 6.00 9.56 16.58
C ARG A 80 6.03 10.93 15.92
N ASP A 81 4.90 11.61 15.93
CA ASP A 81 4.85 13.03 15.55
C ASP A 81 5.28 13.94 16.72
N LYS A 82 5.18 15.25 16.51
CA LYS A 82 5.55 16.26 17.52
C LYS A 82 4.66 16.23 18.76
N GLU A 83 3.45 15.67 18.66
CA GLU A 83 2.48 15.54 19.74
C GLU A 83 2.56 14.17 20.44
N GLY A 84 3.48 13.30 20.00
CA GLY A 84 3.66 11.95 20.53
C GLY A 84 2.68 10.92 19.98
N LYS A 85 1.84 11.28 19.00
CA LYS A 85 0.92 10.35 18.33
C LYS A 85 1.71 9.38 17.46
N ILE A 86 1.21 8.16 17.34
CA ILE A 86 1.87 7.11 16.54
C ILE A 86 1.34 7.18 15.12
N LEU A 87 2.25 7.43 14.18
CA LEU A 87 1.97 7.41 12.76
C LEU A 87 2.45 6.10 12.14
N LEU A 88 1.59 5.49 11.33
CA LEU A 88 1.86 4.24 10.63
C LEU A 88 2.08 4.47 9.14
N ASP A 89 3.25 4.08 8.65
CA ASP A 89 3.62 4.08 7.25
C ASP A 89 3.39 2.70 6.62
N LEU A 90 2.18 2.49 6.09
CA LEU A 90 1.85 1.23 5.42
C LEU A 90 2.63 1.04 4.10
N GLU A 91 3.16 2.11 3.49
CA GLU A 91 3.96 2.00 2.27
C GLU A 91 5.30 1.35 2.58
N SER A 92 6.00 1.85 3.61
CA SER A 92 7.29 1.29 4.02
C SER A 92 7.15 -0.15 4.53
N PHE A 93 6.09 -0.44 5.29
CA PHE A 93 5.78 -1.80 5.73
C PHE A 93 5.51 -2.75 4.56
N LEU A 94 4.78 -2.29 3.53
CA LEU A 94 4.54 -3.10 2.34
C LEU A 94 5.86 -3.39 1.61
N LYS A 95 6.70 -2.36 1.38
CA LYS A 95 8.01 -2.55 0.71
C LYS A 95 8.85 -3.59 1.43
N PHE A 96 8.95 -3.47 2.75
CA PHE A 96 9.61 -4.45 3.60
C PHE A 96 9.03 -5.87 3.39
N ARG A 97 7.71 -6.04 3.40
CA ARG A 97 7.08 -7.35 3.19
C ARG A 97 7.31 -7.92 1.81
N LEU A 98 7.25 -7.10 0.77
CA LEU A 98 7.51 -7.53 -0.61
C LEU A 98 8.95 -8.04 -0.74
N GLU A 99 9.91 -7.27 -0.24
CA GLU A 99 11.33 -7.66 -0.22
C GLU A 99 11.57 -8.94 0.58
N LYS A 100 11.02 -9.03 1.81
CA LYS A 100 11.08 -10.23 2.66
C LYS A 100 10.50 -11.48 1.98
N ASN A 101 9.55 -11.31 1.05
CA ASN A 101 8.93 -12.38 0.28
C ASN A 101 9.63 -12.66 -1.07
N GLY A 102 10.76 -12.02 -1.35
CA GLY A 102 11.51 -12.15 -2.60
C GLY A 102 10.79 -11.54 -3.81
N ILE A 103 9.84 -10.64 -3.58
CA ILE A 103 9.09 -9.96 -4.64
C ILE A 103 9.79 -8.64 -4.95
N ARG A 104 10.37 -8.54 -6.14
CA ARG A 104 10.94 -7.31 -6.68
C ARG A 104 9.88 -6.57 -7.48
N VAL A 105 9.56 -5.36 -7.03
CA VAL A 105 8.60 -4.49 -7.70
C VAL A 105 9.19 -3.10 -7.87
N LEU A 106 8.97 -2.50 -9.04
CA LEU A 106 9.12 -1.06 -9.23
C LEU A 106 7.83 -0.38 -8.73
N LEU A 107 7.81 0.03 -7.46
CA LEU A 107 6.65 0.68 -6.85
C LEU A 107 6.68 2.20 -7.09
N GLN A 108 5.68 2.72 -7.78
CA GLN A 108 5.47 4.12 -8.09
C GLN A 108 4.28 4.68 -7.31
N SER A 109 4.26 6.00 -7.12
CA SER A 109 3.14 6.72 -6.50
C SER A 109 3.31 8.22 -6.73
N ASP A 110 2.21 8.95 -6.89
CA ASP A 110 2.24 10.43 -6.97
C ASP A 110 2.35 11.11 -5.59
N LYS A 111 2.56 10.31 -4.52
CA LYS A 111 2.70 10.78 -3.13
C LYS A 111 1.52 11.62 -2.62
N ILE A 112 0.34 11.46 -3.23
CA ILE A 112 -0.88 12.16 -2.85
C ILE A 112 -1.46 11.57 -1.55
N CYS A 113 -1.60 12.41 -0.53
CA CYS A 113 -2.15 12.02 0.75
C CYS A 113 -3.64 12.38 0.86
N THR A 114 -4.51 11.38 1.01
CA THR A 114 -5.96 11.60 1.21
C THR A 114 -6.29 12.28 2.55
N LEU A 115 -5.32 12.38 3.47
CA LEU A 115 -5.51 13.01 4.78
C LEU A 115 -5.13 14.48 4.80
N GLU A 116 -4.64 15.03 3.68
CA GLU A 116 -4.41 16.46 3.57
C GLU A 116 -5.74 17.22 3.53
N GLU A 117 -5.73 18.41 4.15
CA GLU A 117 -6.92 19.27 4.24
C GLU A 117 -7.38 19.70 2.85
N ASN A 118 -6.44 20.03 1.97
CA ASN A 118 -6.65 20.42 0.58
C ASN A 118 -6.57 19.24 -0.41
N SER A 119 -6.77 18.01 0.05
CA SER A 119 -6.74 16.84 -0.84
C SER A 119 -8.00 16.80 -1.72
N ASP A 120 -7.81 16.63 -3.03
CA ASP A 120 -8.89 16.38 -4.00
C ASP A 120 -9.59 15.00 -3.82
N PHE A 121 -9.10 14.18 -2.89
CA PHE A 121 -9.56 12.81 -2.67
C PHE A 121 -10.32 12.64 -1.36
N PHE A 122 -11.35 11.78 -1.42
CA PHE A 122 -12.13 11.43 -0.24
C PHE A 122 -11.32 10.63 0.78
N SER A 123 -11.63 10.82 2.06
CA SER A 123 -11.04 10.13 3.19
C SER A 123 -12.06 9.80 4.26
N HIS A 124 -12.19 8.50 4.51
CA HIS A 124 -12.95 8.00 5.64
C HIS A 124 -12.46 8.55 6.99
N ARG A 125 -11.16 8.84 7.14
CA ARG A 125 -10.61 9.42 8.38
C ARG A 125 -11.02 10.88 8.57
N LYS A 126 -11.30 11.61 7.47
CA LYS A 126 -11.94 12.94 7.49
C LYS A 126 -13.47 12.86 7.65
N LYS A 127 -14.02 11.65 7.86
CA LYS A 127 -15.47 11.37 7.95
C LYS A 127 -16.26 11.70 6.67
N GLU A 128 -15.60 11.70 5.52
CA GLU A 128 -16.26 11.92 4.23
C GLU A 128 -16.95 10.62 3.75
N VAL A 129 -18.11 10.79 3.12
CA VAL A 129 -18.96 9.66 2.67
C VAL A 129 -18.49 9.10 1.32
N GLY A 130 -17.88 9.93 0.47
CA GLY A 130 -17.39 9.54 -0.85
C GLY A 130 -16.31 8.45 -0.82
N ARG A 131 -16.12 7.79 -1.96
CA ARG A 131 -15.09 6.75 -2.15
C ARG A 131 -14.34 7.01 -3.44
N ASN A 132 -13.02 6.90 -3.37
CA ASN A 132 -12.16 7.01 -4.55
C ASN A 132 -12.12 5.66 -5.28
N LEU A 133 -12.05 5.72 -6.60
CA LEU A 133 -11.97 4.54 -7.46
C LEU A 133 -10.60 4.50 -8.14
N ASN A 134 -9.93 3.34 -8.09
CA ASN A 134 -8.66 3.10 -8.78
C ASN A 134 -8.91 1.98 -9.80
N LEU A 135 -8.54 2.19 -11.05
CA LEU A 135 -8.85 1.29 -12.16
C LEU A 135 -7.60 1.01 -12.98
N ILE A 136 -7.53 -0.20 -13.51
CA ILE A 136 -6.58 -0.60 -14.55
C ILE A 136 -7.33 -1.46 -15.57
N TRP A 137 -7.08 -1.20 -16.84
CA TRP A 137 -7.54 -2.02 -17.95
C TRP A 137 -6.49 -2.02 -19.06
N LYS A 138 -6.64 -2.94 -20.00
CA LYS A 138 -5.85 -2.98 -21.23
C LYS A 138 -6.76 -2.59 -22.38
N GLU A 139 -6.39 -1.56 -23.13
CA GLU A 139 -7.06 -1.20 -24.39
C GLU A 139 -6.64 -2.17 -25.49
N GLY A 140 -7.60 -2.48 -26.38
CA GLY A 140 -7.43 -3.42 -27.49
C GLY A 140 -6.71 -2.82 -28.67
#